data_AF-R5KS94-F1
#
_entry.id   AF-R5KS94-F1
#
_cell.length_a   1.000
_cell.length_b   1.000
_cell.length_c   1.000
_cell.angle_alpha   90.00
_cell.angle_beta   90.00
_cell.angle_gamma   90.00
#
_symmetry.space_group_name_H-M   'P 1'
#
loop_
_entity.id
_entity.type
_entity.pdbx_description
1 polymer ?
#
loop_
_entity_poly.entity_id
_entity_poly.type
_entity_poly.pdbx_seq_one_letter_code
_entity_poly.pdbx_strand_id
1 'polypeptide(L)'
;MILEQELKGKTLSPQEVRNILKTDNKEIVELCKRASIMPKKNSKGQTYFSYEEVKNLRKVQAMKGVNKPLARTEAKPSAMLSILSSLKEMENKLSSRIAKVIDEKLEGMDEVVVELIRCKTDNETLRQKIIDLNKEIYQLKNDLHAYKPVGLGFYKKREKQAWE
;
A
#
# COMPACT_ATOMS: atom_id res chain seq x y z
N MET A 1 -5.21 -42.94 -8.10
CA MET A 1 -4.33 -42.55 -6.98
C MET A 1 -3.12 -41.71 -7.40
N ILE A 2 -2.66 -41.72 -8.67
CA ILE A 2 -1.46 -40.95 -9.08
C ILE A 2 -1.74 -39.44 -9.25
N LEU A 3 -2.95 -39.04 -9.68
CA LEU A 3 -3.32 -37.62 -9.87
C LEU A 3 -3.49 -36.81 -8.56
N GLU A 4 -3.78 -37.46 -7.43
CA GLU A 4 -4.06 -36.75 -6.17
C GLU A 4 -2.79 -36.29 -5.44
N GLN A 5 -1.64 -36.92 -5.69
CA GLN A 5 -0.37 -36.59 -5.03
C GLN A 5 0.36 -35.41 -5.69
N GLU A 6 0.24 -35.20 -7.00
CA GLU A 6 0.88 -34.06 -7.69
C GLU A 6 0.18 -32.71 -7.47
N LEU A 7 -1.10 -32.69 -7.08
CA LEU A 7 -1.86 -31.45 -6.88
C LEU A 7 -1.72 -30.84 -5.48
N LYS A 8 -1.10 -31.52 -4.52
CA LYS A 8 -1.10 -31.11 -3.11
C LYS A 8 -0.31 -29.81 -2.83
N GLY A 9 0.45 -29.31 -3.80
CA GLY A 9 1.12 -28.00 -3.76
C GLY A 9 0.79 -27.06 -4.92
N LYS A 10 -0.11 -27.47 -5.83
CA LYS A 10 -0.43 -26.69 -7.04
C LYS A 10 -1.68 -25.85 -6.80
N THR A 11 -1.62 -24.57 -7.15
CA THR A 11 -2.76 -23.66 -7.10
C THR A 11 -3.55 -23.76 -8.41
N LEU A 12 -4.87 -23.73 -8.30
CA LEU A 12 -5.82 -23.90 -9.40
C LEU A 12 -6.49 -22.57 -9.72
N SER A 13 -6.54 -22.21 -10.99
CA SER A 13 -7.26 -21.06 -11.50
C SER A 13 -8.79 -21.29 -11.51
N PRO A 14 -9.61 -20.23 -11.54
CA PRO A 14 -11.07 -20.36 -11.68
C PRO A 14 -11.50 -21.17 -12.91
N GLN A 15 -10.73 -21.11 -14.00
CA GLN A 15 -11.00 -21.90 -15.21
C GLN A 15 -10.78 -23.39 -14.97
N GLU A 16 -9.70 -23.76 -14.27
CA GLU A 16 -9.45 -25.16 -13.91
C GLU A 16 -10.51 -25.68 -12.92
N VAL A 17 -10.92 -24.86 -11.95
CA VAL A 17 -12.00 -25.22 -11.01
C VAL A 17 -13.33 -25.46 -11.75
N ARG A 18 -13.65 -24.61 -12.73
CA ARG A 18 -14.82 -24.79 -13.60
C ARG A 18 -14.78 -26.12 -14.36
N ASN A 19 -13.61 -26.50 -14.87
CA ASN A 19 -13.42 -27.77 -15.58
C ASN A 19 -13.55 -28.97 -14.63
N ILE A 20 -12.98 -28.89 -13.42
CA ILE A 20 -12.99 -29.96 -12.42
C ILE A 20 -14.41 -30.19 -11.87
N LEU A 21 -15.09 -29.10 -11.48
CA LEU A 21 -16.40 -29.16 -10.84
C LEU A 21 -17.56 -29.17 -11.84
N LYS A 22 -17.29 -28.95 -13.14
CA LYS A 22 -18.29 -28.87 -14.23
C LYS A 22 -19.43 -27.89 -13.92
N THR A 23 -19.06 -26.68 -13.52
CA THR A 23 -19.98 -25.65 -13.01
C THR A 23 -19.52 -24.26 -13.47
N ASP A 24 -20.45 -23.30 -13.59
CA ASP A 24 -20.13 -21.95 -14.05
C ASP A 24 -19.54 -21.07 -12.93
N ASN A 25 -19.01 -19.90 -13.30
CA ASN A 25 -18.40 -19.00 -12.32
C ASN A 25 -19.40 -18.51 -11.25
N LYS A 26 -20.70 -18.40 -11.59
CA LYS A 26 -21.73 -17.97 -10.64
C LYS A 26 -21.96 -19.04 -9.58
N GLU A 27 -22.07 -20.30 -9.98
CA GLU A 27 -22.25 -21.41 -9.07
C GLU A 27 -20.97 -21.72 -8.28
N ILE A 28 -19.77 -21.50 -8.83
CA ILE A 28 -18.52 -21.53 -8.04
C ILE A 28 -18.58 -20.51 -6.91
N VAL A 29 -19.02 -19.27 -7.18
CA VAL A 29 -19.16 -18.24 -6.14
C VAL A 29 -20.16 -18.66 -5.06
N GLU A 30 -21.28 -19.28 -5.44
CA GLU A 30 -22.26 -19.79 -4.48
C GLU A 30 -21.70 -20.98 -3.66
N LEU A 31 -20.95 -21.88 -4.28
CA LEU A 31 -20.28 -22.97 -3.56
C LEU A 31 -19.23 -22.41 -2.59
N CYS A 32 -18.48 -21.38 -2.97
CA CYS A 32 -17.54 -20.69 -2.08
C CYS A 32 -18.25 -20.07 -0.86
N LYS A 33 -19.39 -19.39 -1.06
CA LYS A 33 -20.20 -18.85 0.05
C LYS A 33 -20.70 -19.97 0.97
N ARG A 34 -21.20 -21.07 0.42
CA ARG A 34 -21.72 -22.21 1.20
C ARG A 34 -20.62 -22.96 1.96
N ALA A 35 -19.43 -23.03 1.38
CA ALA A 35 -18.27 -23.67 1.99
C ALA A 35 -17.47 -22.73 2.92
N SER A 36 -17.89 -21.47 3.08
CA SER A 36 -17.14 -20.42 3.78
C SER A 36 -15.69 -20.28 3.29
N ILE A 37 -15.45 -20.46 1.98
CA ILE A 37 -14.14 -20.34 1.35
C ILE A 37 -14.01 -18.92 0.77
N MET A 38 -12.99 -18.18 1.22
CA MET A 38 -12.65 -16.87 0.65
C MET A 38 -11.69 -17.02 -0.55
N PRO A 39 -12.02 -16.45 -1.73
CA PRO A 39 -11.12 -16.46 -2.88
C PRO A 39 -9.79 -15.76 -2.58
N LYS A 40 -8.66 -16.45 -2.80
CA LYS A 40 -7.31 -15.92 -2.59
C LYS A 40 -6.75 -15.34 -3.89
N LYS A 41 -5.85 -14.35 -3.80
CA LYS A 41 -5.17 -13.74 -4.95
C LYS A 41 -3.66 -13.95 -4.87
N ASN A 42 -3.03 -14.27 -5.99
CA ASN A 42 -1.58 -14.43 -6.08
C ASN A 42 -0.87 -13.05 -6.21
N SER A 43 0.46 -13.05 -6.31
CA SER A 43 1.27 -11.83 -6.51
C SER A 43 0.96 -11.06 -7.80
N LYS A 44 0.24 -11.68 -8.75
CA LYS A 44 -0.23 -11.07 -10.00
C LYS A 44 -1.70 -10.61 -9.92
N GLY A 45 -2.33 -10.68 -8.74
CA GLY A 45 -3.72 -10.28 -8.51
C GLY A 45 -4.77 -11.27 -9.03
N GLN A 46 -4.36 -12.44 -9.51
CA GLN A 46 -5.26 -13.45 -10.06
C GLN A 46 -5.80 -14.36 -8.96
N THR A 47 -7.10 -14.68 -9.02
CA THR A 47 -7.72 -15.61 -8.08
C THR A 47 -7.18 -17.02 -8.25
N TYR A 48 -6.93 -17.71 -7.14
CA TYR A 48 -6.54 -19.12 -7.16
C TYR A 48 -7.17 -19.90 -6.00
N PHE A 49 -7.20 -21.22 -6.15
CA PHE A 49 -7.75 -22.18 -5.19
C PHE A 49 -6.70 -23.25 -4.90
N SER A 50 -6.62 -23.68 -3.64
CA SER A 50 -5.88 -24.89 -3.27
C SER A 50 -6.67 -26.14 -3.62
N TYR A 51 -5.99 -27.27 -3.77
CA TYR A 51 -6.63 -28.56 -4.01
C TYR A 51 -7.66 -28.92 -2.92
N GLU A 52 -7.34 -28.64 -1.65
CA GLU A 52 -8.25 -28.90 -0.52
C GLU A 52 -9.52 -28.04 -0.59
N GLU A 53 -9.40 -26.78 -1.00
CA GLU A 53 -10.57 -25.91 -1.21
C GLU A 53 -11.47 -26.47 -2.32
N VAL A 54 -10.90 -26.91 -3.45
CA VAL A 54 -11.69 -27.50 -4.55
C VAL A 54 -12.33 -28.83 -4.14
N LYS A 55 -11.64 -29.65 -3.35
CA LYS A 55 -12.19 -30.89 -2.78
C LYS A 55 -13.38 -30.59 -1.85
N ASN A 56 -13.30 -29.53 -1.06
CA ASN A 56 -14.41 -29.09 -0.20
C ASN A 56 -15.60 -28.56 -1.02
N LEU A 57 -15.34 -27.77 -2.07
CA LEU A 57 -16.39 -27.33 -3.01
C LEU A 57 -17.09 -28.54 -3.66
N ARG A 58 -16.35 -29.59 -4.02
CA ARG A 58 -16.92 -30.82 -4.58
C ARG A 58 -17.85 -31.53 -3.59
N LYS A 59 -17.48 -31.59 -2.31
CA LYS A 59 -18.35 -32.18 -1.26
C LYS A 59 -19.65 -31.39 -1.11
N VAL A 60 -19.56 -30.05 -1.08
CA VAL A 60 -20.74 -29.17 -0.99
C VAL A 60 -21.63 -29.28 -2.24
N GLN A 61 -21.03 -29.43 -3.42
CA GLN A 61 -21.74 -29.66 -4.67
C GLN A 61 -22.50 -31.00 -4.64
N ALA A 62 -21.88 -32.08 -4.13
CA ALA A 62 -22.53 -33.39 -4.02
C ALA A 62 -23.71 -33.37 -3.03
N MET A 63 -23.64 -32.55 -1.98
CA MET A 63 -24.74 -32.35 -1.02
C MET A 63 -25.95 -31.59 -1.62
N LYS A 64 -25.79 -30.94 -2.79
CA LYS A 64 -26.89 -30.25 -3.49
C LYS A 64 -27.88 -31.21 -4.16
N GLY A 65 -27.51 -32.48 -4.36
CA GLY A 65 -28.33 -33.50 -5.05
C GLY A 65 -29.31 -34.28 -4.17
N VAL A 66 -29.26 -34.11 -2.84
CA VAL A 66 -30.18 -34.81 -1.91
C VAL A 66 -31.28 -33.84 -1.47
N ASN A 67 -32.26 -33.65 -2.34
CA ASN A 67 -33.51 -32.95 -2.00
C ASN A 67 -34.53 -33.96 -1.45
N LYS A 68 -34.94 -33.81 -0.18
CA LYS A 68 -36.30 -34.09 0.29
C LYS A 68 -36.66 -33.14 1.45
N PRO A 69 -37.96 -32.94 1.72
CA PRO A 69 -38.70 -31.72 1.43
C PRO A 69 -38.90 -30.84 2.68
N LEU A 70 -39.30 -29.58 2.43
CA LEU A 70 -39.95 -28.63 3.35
C LEU A 70 -39.78 -28.94 4.85
N ALA A 71 -38.69 -28.46 5.44
CA ALA A 71 -38.72 -28.14 6.85
C ALA A 71 -39.31 -26.73 6.99
N ARG A 72 -40.33 -26.66 7.84
CA ARG A 72 -41.05 -25.48 8.30
C ARG A 72 -40.11 -24.28 8.49
N THR A 73 -40.67 -23.09 8.34
CA THR A 73 -40.21 -21.88 9.01
C THR A 73 -40.06 -22.16 10.51
N GLU A 74 -38.93 -22.74 10.90
CA GLU A 74 -38.43 -22.63 12.26
C GLU A 74 -37.97 -21.18 12.38
N ALA A 75 -38.74 -20.42 13.14
CA ALA A 75 -38.40 -19.06 13.50
C ALA A 75 -36.92 -19.03 13.90
N LYS A 76 -36.08 -18.36 13.10
CA LYS A 76 -34.72 -17.99 13.52
C LYS A 76 -34.88 -17.44 14.95
N PRO A 77 -34.24 -18.03 15.97
CA PRO A 77 -34.50 -17.62 17.34
C PRO A 77 -34.28 -16.12 17.40
N SER A 78 -35.32 -15.39 17.80
CA SER A 78 -35.39 -13.92 17.79
C SER A 78 -34.11 -13.29 18.37
N ALA A 79 -33.52 -13.95 19.38
CA ALA A 79 -32.23 -13.62 19.95
C ALA A 79 -31.07 -13.58 18.93
N MET A 80 -30.97 -14.53 17.99
CA MET A 80 -29.91 -14.57 16.99
C MET A 80 -30.02 -13.43 15.97
N LEU A 81 -31.25 -13.04 15.58
CA LEU A 81 -31.49 -11.86 14.74
C LEU A 81 -31.16 -10.56 15.49
N SER A 82 -31.50 -10.49 16.79
CA SER A 82 -31.13 -9.37 17.67
C SER A 82 -29.62 -9.24 17.85
N ILE A 83 -28.91 -10.37 18.01
CA ILE A 83 -27.44 -10.38 18.09
C ILE A 83 -26.82 -9.94 16.76
N LEU A 84 -27.29 -10.46 15.63
CA LEU A 84 -26.76 -10.08 14.32
C LEU A 84 -27.01 -8.59 13.99
N SER A 85 -28.17 -8.06 14.36
CA SER A 85 -28.45 -6.62 14.22
C SER A 85 -27.57 -5.78 15.15
N SER A 86 -27.37 -6.22 16.39
CA SER A 86 -26.48 -5.53 17.35
C SER A 86 -25.02 -5.54 16.88
N LEU A 87 -24.54 -6.64 16.32
CA LEU A 87 -23.20 -6.74 15.73
C LEU A 87 -23.04 -5.84 14.51
N LYS A 88 -24.05 -5.78 13.64
CA LYS A 88 -24.06 -4.88 12.49
C LYS A 88 -24.09 -3.42 12.91
N GLU A 89 -24.84 -3.08 13.96
CA GLU A 89 -24.87 -1.73 14.50
C GLU A 89 -23.51 -1.36 15.14
N MET A 90 -22.87 -2.30 15.81
CA MET A 90 -21.52 -2.15 16.36
C MET A 90 -20.48 -1.98 15.26
N GLU A 91 -20.54 -2.77 14.19
CA GLU A 91 -19.69 -2.64 13.00
C GLU A 91 -19.82 -1.25 12.36
N ASN A 92 -21.05 -0.76 12.20
CA ASN A 92 -21.31 0.58 11.65
C ASN A 92 -20.76 1.69 12.57
N LYS A 93 -20.99 1.58 13.88
CA LYS A 93 -20.45 2.54 14.86
C LYS A 93 -18.92 2.53 14.89
N LEU A 94 -18.31 1.36 14.81
CA LEU A 94 -16.87 1.21 14.77
C LEU A 94 -16.29 1.80 13.48
N SER A 95 -16.88 1.48 12.33
CA SER A 95 -16.46 2.02 11.03
C SER A 95 -16.56 3.54 10.98
N SER A 96 -17.66 4.10 11.50
CA SER A 96 -17.83 5.56 11.62
C SER A 96 -16.79 6.21 12.53
N ARG A 97 -16.49 5.59 13.69
CA ARG A 97 -15.45 6.09 14.60
C ARG A 97 -14.06 6.04 13.96
N ILE A 98 -13.74 4.97 13.25
CA ILE A 98 -12.46 4.83 12.55
C ILE A 98 -12.33 5.92 11.48
N ALA A 99 -13.36 6.12 10.66
CA ALA A 99 -13.36 7.18 9.64
C ALA A 99 -13.12 8.55 10.29
N LYS A 100 -13.85 8.87 11.37
CA LYS A 100 -13.69 10.13 12.08
C LYS A 100 -12.28 10.34 12.63
N VAL A 101 -11.68 9.31 13.25
CA VAL A 101 -10.31 9.41 13.78
C VAL A 101 -9.29 9.59 12.66
N ILE A 102 -9.51 8.94 11.51
CA ILE A 102 -8.64 9.13 10.32
C ILE A 102 -8.74 10.58 9.84
N ASP A 103 -9.94 11.11 9.69
CA ASP A 103 -10.15 12.50 9.26
C ASP A 103 -9.48 13.48 10.24
N GLU A 104 -9.71 13.35 11.55
CA GLU A 104 -9.09 14.18 12.60
C GLU A 104 -7.54 14.09 12.63
N LYS A 105 -6.96 12.94 12.24
CA LYS A 105 -5.50 12.75 12.20
C LYS A 105 -4.86 13.21 10.90
N LEU A 106 -5.63 13.28 9.83
CA LEU A 106 -5.17 13.79 8.53
C LEU A 106 -5.43 15.30 8.39
N GLU A 107 -6.32 15.86 9.20
CA GLU A 107 -6.58 17.29 9.24
C GLU A 107 -5.30 18.06 9.63
N GLY A 108 -4.89 19.01 8.79
CA GLY A 108 -3.65 19.78 8.96
C GLY A 108 -2.38 19.12 8.43
N MET A 109 -2.43 17.88 7.92
CA MET A 109 -1.26 17.25 7.29
C MET A 109 -0.76 18.04 6.08
N ASP A 110 -1.66 18.61 5.29
CA ASP A 110 -1.32 19.40 4.11
C ASP A 110 -0.56 20.69 4.48
N GLU A 111 -0.91 21.34 5.60
CA GLU A 111 -0.18 22.51 6.10
C GLU A 111 1.27 22.16 6.47
N VAL A 112 1.46 21.02 7.13
CA VAL A 112 2.80 20.52 7.48
C VAL A 112 3.61 20.22 6.21
N VAL A 113 2.99 19.61 5.20
CA VAL A 113 3.65 19.32 3.92
C VAL A 113 4.05 20.61 3.20
N VAL A 114 3.18 21.63 3.19
CA VAL A 114 3.49 22.94 2.59
C VAL A 114 4.67 23.61 3.31
N GLU A 115 4.65 23.65 4.63
CA GLU A 115 5.74 24.27 5.41
C GLU A 115 7.05 23.48 5.25
N LEU A 116 6.99 22.16 5.12
CA LEU A 116 8.15 21.33 4.81
C LEU A 116 8.72 21.63 3.41
N ILE A 117 7.87 21.81 2.40
CA ILE A 117 8.30 22.21 1.05
C ILE A 117 9.00 23.57 1.10
N ARG A 118 8.43 24.52 1.84
CA ARG A 118 9.03 25.85 2.05
C ARG A 118 10.41 25.73 2.71
N CYS A 119 10.50 25.03 3.84
CA CYS A 119 11.75 24.78 4.53
C CYS A 119 12.80 24.11 3.62
N LYS A 120 12.39 23.15 2.79
CA LYS A 120 13.28 22.46 1.85
C LYS A 120 13.81 23.40 0.77
N THR A 121 12.96 24.29 0.27
CA THR A 121 13.31 25.29 -0.76
C THR A 121 14.26 26.34 -0.18
N ASP A 122 13.97 26.84 1.02
CA ASP A 122 14.82 27.79 1.73
C ASP A 122 16.18 27.17 2.07
N ASN A 123 16.19 25.90 2.49
CA ASN A 123 17.43 25.16 2.78
C ASN A 123 18.34 25.05 1.55
N GLU A 124 17.78 24.73 0.38
CA GLU A 124 18.55 24.64 -0.85
C GLU A 124 19.08 26.01 -1.30
N THR A 125 18.26 27.06 -1.15
CA THR A 125 18.68 28.44 -1.41
C THR A 125 19.85 28.86 -0.51
N LEU A 126 19.82 28.50 0.78
CA LEU A 126 20.92 28.76 1.71
C LEU A 126 22.19 27.99 1.35
N ARG A 127 22.07 26.73 0.91
CA ARG A 127 23.23 25.96 0.40
C ARG A 127 23.89 26.66 -0.79
N GLN A 128 23.09 27.15 -1.73
CA GLN A 128 23.61 27.86 -2.89
C GLN A 128 24.32 29.16 -2.48
N LYS A 129 23.74 29.91 -1.53
CA LYS A 129 24.37 31.12 -0.98
C LYS A 129 25.72 30.84 -0.29
N ILE A 130 25.84 29.72 0.43
CA ILE A 130 27.11 29.29 1.03
C ILE A 130 28.16 29.02 -0.05
N ILE A 131 27.77 28.33 -1.14
CA ILE A 131 28.67 28.04 -2.25
C ILE A 131 29.19 29.33 -2.88
N ASP A 132 28.30 30.29 -3.14
CA ASP A 132 28.68 31.53 -3.81
C ASP A 132 29.53 32.45 -2.91
N LEU A 133 29.21 32.54 -1.62
CA LEU A 133 30.05 33.24 -0.64
C LEU A 133 31.43 32.60 -0.50
N ASN A 134 31.53 31.27 -0.55
CA ASN A 134 32.83 30.60 -0.52
C ASN A 134 33.68 30.92 -1.76
N LYS A 135 33.07 31.01 -2.95
CA LYS A 135 33.77 31.46 -4.16
C LYS A 135 34.25 32.90 -4.02
N GLU A 136 33.41 33.78 -3.48
CA GLU A 136 33.75 35.19 -3.26
C GLU A 136 34.90 35.34 -2.25
N ILE A 137 34.83 34.61 -1.13
CA ILE A 137 35.93 34.56 -0.13
C ILE A 137 37.23 34.11 -0.79
N TYR A 138 37.18 33.09 -1.63
CA TYR A 138 38.37 32.60 -2.33
C TYR A 138 38.94 33.67 -3.28
N GLN A 139 38.09 34.33 -4.05
CA GLN A 139 38.49 35.40 -4.96
C GLN A 139 39.11 36.59 -4.20
N LEU A 140 38.46 37.04 -3.13
CA LEU A 140 38.96 38.14 -2.28
C LEU A 140 40.29 37.78 -1.62
N LYS A 141 40.46 36.54 -1.14
CA LYS A 141 41.74 36.07 -0.61
C LYS A 141 42.83 36.13 -1.67
N ASN A 142 42.57 35.67 -2.89
CA ASN A 142 43.52 35.74 -3.99
C ASN A 142 43.87 37.19 -4.35
N ASP A 143 42.87 38.07 -4.41
CA ASP A 143 43.08 39.49 -4.68
C ASP A 143 43.89 40.17 -3.57
N LEU A 144 43.64 39.83 -2.30
CA LEU A 144 44.43 40.31 -1.17
C LEU A 144 45.89 39.82 -1.24
N HIS A 145 46.09 38.54 -1.58
CA HIS A 145 47.43 37.97 -1.78
C HIS A 145 48.19 38.60 -2.96
N ALA A 146 47.51 39.28 -3.88
CA ALA A 146 48.18 40.03 -4.94
C ALA A 146 48.95 41.25 -4.41
N TYR A 147 48.62 41.76 -3.22
CA TYR A 147 49.30 42.90 -2.62
C TYR A 147 50.56 42.47 -1.85
N LYS A 148 51.63 43.24 -1.99
CA LYS A 148 52.88 43.09 -1.24
C LYS A 148 53.19 44.38 -0.48
N PRO A 149 53.72 44.30 0.75
CA PRO A 149 54.13 45.49 1.50
C PRO A 149 55.35 46.14 0.83
N VAL A 150 55.38 47.48 0.80
CA VAL A 150 56.51 48.27 0.27
C VAL A 150 57.13 49.20 1.32
N GLY A 151 56.76 49.05 2.59
CA GLY A 151 57.27 49.82 3.73
C GLY A 151 56.33 50.95 4.19
N LEU A 152 56.53 51.46 5.41
CA LEU A 152 55.74 52.54 6.02
C LEU A 152 54.20 52.33 5.99
N GLY A 153 53.74 51.08 5.97
CA GLY A 153 52.32 50.74 5.88
C GLY A 153 51.72 50.77 4.46
N PHE A 154 52.51 51.07 3.42
CA PHE A 154 52.04 51.04 2.04
C PHE A 154 52.10 49.62 1.44
N TYR A 155 51.14 49.34 0.56
CA TYR A 155 51.04 48.09 -0.19
C TYR A 155 50.97 48.38 -1.69
N LYS A 156 51.59 47.53 -2.51
CA LYS A 156 51.50 47.57 -3.98
C LYS A 156 50.91 46.28 -4.51
N LYS A 157 49.92 46.37 -5.41
CA LYS A 157 49.36 45.22 -6.12
C LYS A 157 50.37 44.69 -7.15
N ARG A 158 50.58 43.38 -7.20
CA ARG A 158 51.33 42.73 -8.28
C ARG A 158 50.56 42.89 -9.59
N GLU A 159 51.23 43.31 -10.66
CA GLU A 159 50.68 43.27 -12.01
C GLU A 159 50.53 41.80 -12.44
N LYS A 160 49.39 41.45 -13.03
CA LYS A 160 49.21 40.14 -13.65
C LYS A 160 50.09 40.12 -14.90
N GLN A 161 51.11 39.26 -14.95
CA GLN A 161 51.78 38.95 -16.21
C GLN A 161 50.74 38.34 -17.17
N ALA A 162 50.32 39.09 -18.18
CA ALA A 162 49.68 38.53 -19.35
C ALA A 162 50.77 37.78 -20.12
N TRP A 163 50.67 36.45 -20.15
CA TRP A 163 51.41 35.66 -21.13
C TRP A 163 50.59 35.72 -22.42
N GLU A 164 51.19 36.25 -23.49
CA GLU A 164 50.67 36.15 -24.87
C GLU A 164 50.74 34.71 -25.38
#